data_AF-A0A817IJS4-F1
#
_entry.id   AF-A0A817IJS4-F1
#
_cell.length_a   1.000
_cell.length_b   1.000
_cell.length_c   1.000
_cell.angle_alpha   90.00
_cell.angle_beta   90.00
_cell.angle_gamma   90.00
#
_symmetry.space_group_name_H-M   'P 1'
#
loop_
_entity.id
_entity.type
_entity.pdbx_description
1 polymer ?
#
loop_
_entity_poly.entity_id
_entity_poly.type
_entity_poly.pdbx_seq_one_letter_code
_entity_poly.pdbx_strand_id
1 'polypeptide(L)'
;MGKQFHPQRVITDYEPGLMPVLEQESPTAVHHGRMYHFNQAIHRKIKDLGLVNDYLHNETIRDQCRQLMTLSLMSINAVENQFQRLQTIMSTSLSDLLLYFKHQWMHGVVPIRMWNFHNVNHRTNKTSEAYNLRFATRLSRKHPNIWSFIQLIQSEHIRFEHISA
;
A
#
# COMPACT_ATOMS: atom_id res chain seq x y z
N MET A 1 12.38 27.81 14.51
CA MET A 1 11.94 27.82 13.10
C MET A 1 11.90 26.38 12.62
N GLY A 2 10.74 25.88 12.21
CA GLY A 2 10.59 24.49 11.76
C GLY A 2 11.43 24.22 10.51
N LYS A 3 12.16 23.09 10.50
CA LYS A 3 12.91 22.65 9.31
C LYS A 3 11.93 22.45 8.15
N GLN A 4 12.27 22.98 6.98
CA GLN A 4 11.47 22.77 5.77
C GLN A 4 11.50 21.28 5.38
N PHE A 5 10.34 20.64 5.37
CA PHE A 5 10.20 19.21 5.12
C PHE A 5 10.20 18.94 3.61
N HIS A 6 11.28 18.35 3.11
CA HIS A 6 11.46 18.01 1.69
C HIS A 6 11.65 16.49 1.54
N PRO A 7 10.57 15.69 1.59
CA PRO A 7 10.69 14.24 1.52
C PRO A 7 11.14 13.82 0.11
N GLN A 8 12.11 12.90 0.03
CA GLN A 8 12.47 12.27 -1.24
C GLN A 8 11.44 11.23 -1.68
N ARG A 9 10.71 10.66 -0.72
CA ARG A 9 9.71 9.62 -0.93
C ARG A 9 8.56 9.81 0.05
N VAL A 10 7.35 9.65 -0.47
CA VAL A 10 6.12 9.63 0.32
C VAL A 10 5.47 8.26 0.13
N ILE A 11 5.07 7.62 1.24
CA ILE A 11 4.38 6.32 1.22
C ILE A 11 3.05 6.47 1.95
N THR A 12 1.95 6.29 1.24
CA THR A 12 0.59 6.39 1.80
C THR A 12 -0.29 5.23 1.40
N ASP A 13 -1.51 5.26 1.87
CA ASP A 13 -2.56 4.37 1.37
C ASP A 13 -3.01 4.87 -0.02
N TYR A 14 -3.77 4.04 -0.73
CA TYR A 14 -4.25 4.32 -2.10
C TYR A 14 -5.50 5.22 -2.10
N GLU A 15 -5.50 6.29 -1.29
CA GLU A 15 -6.64 7.19 -1.16
C GLU A 15 -6.66 8.21 -2.32
N PRO A 16 -7.68 8.19 -3.21
CA PRO A 16 -7.69 9.02 -4.42
C PRO A 16 -7.62 10.52 -4.14
N GLY A 17 -8.22 10.98 -3.03
CA GLY A 17 -8.19 12.39 -2.64
C GLY A 17 -6.82 12.86 -2.15
N LEU A 18 -5.97 11.95 -1.68
CA LEU A 18 -4.66 12.28 -1.12
C LEU A 18 -3.58 12.38 -2.19
N MET A 19 -3.67 11.57 -3.25
CA MET A 19 -2.69 11.54 -4.34
C MET A 19 -2.42 12.93 -4.96
N PRO A 20 -3.43 13.69 -5.44
CA PRO A 20 -3.17 14.99 -6.08
C PRO A 20 -2.60 16.01 -5.09
N VAL A 21 -3.03 15.97 -3.83
CA VAL A 21 -2.52 16.86 -2.78
C VAL A 21 -1.04 16.60 -2.52
N LEU A 22 -0.63 15.33 -2.46
CA LEU A 22 0.78 14.99 -2.27
C LEU A 22 1.66 15.37 -3.46
N GLU A 23 1.15 15.22 -4.68
CA GLU A 23 1.85 15.69 -5.88
C GLU A 23 2.00 17.22 -5.91
N GLN A 24 1.03 17.95 -5.36
CA GLN A 24 1.09 19.42 -5.22
C GLN A 24 2.05 19.86 -4.11
N GLU A 25 1.97 19.27 -2.92
CA GLU A 25 2.74 19.67 -1.74
C GLU A 25 4.18 19.14 -1.76
N SER A 26 4.45 18.08 -2.52
CA SER A 26 5.78 17.46 -2.62
C SER A 26 6.05 16.98 -4.05
N PRO A 27 6.13 17.90 -5.04
CA PRO A 27 6.21 17.57 -6.46
C PRO A 27 7.48 16.80 -6.86
N THR A 28 8.53 16.92 -6.06
CA THR A 28 9.81 16.23 -6.27
C THR A 28 9.89 14.87 -5.56
N ALA A 29 8.92 14.56 -4.70
CA ALA A 29 8.91 13.30 -3.96
C ALA A 29 8.37 12.16 -4.82
N VAL A 30 8.99 10.99 -4.74
CA VAL A 30 8.42 9.79 -5.34
C VAL A 30 7.28 9.28 -4.46
N HIS A 31 6.07 9.24 -5.00
CA HIS A 31 4.90 8.72 -4.31
C HIS A 31 4.71 7.23 -4.56
N HIS A 32 4.64 6.45 -3.48
CA HIS A 32 4.24 5.04 -3.50
C HIS A 32 3.03 4.79 -2.62
N GLY A 33 2.20 3.85 -3.01
CA GLY A 33 1.21 3.25 -2.12
C GLY A 33 1.88 2.25 -1.18
N ARG A 34 1.16 1.70 -0.19
CA ARG A 34 1.71 0.63 0.65
C ARG A 34 1.51 -0.73 0.01
N MET A 35 2.59 -1.51 -0.11
CA MET A 35 2.56 -2.89 -0.62
C MET A 35 1.57 -3.77 0.14
N TYR A 36 1.43 -3.56 1.45
CA TYR A 36 0.41 -4.26 2.25
C TYR A 36 -1.00 -4.05 1.72
N HIS A 37 -1.40 -2.81 1.42
CA HIS A 37 -2.74 -2.51 0.90
C HIS A 37 -2.92 -3.01 -0.53
N PHE A 38 -1.87 -2.99 -1.35
CA PHE A 38 -1.88 -3.61 -2.69
C PHE A 38 -2.18 -5.12 -2.60
N ASN A 39 -1.40 -5.86 -1.80
CA ASN A 39 -1.62 -7.30 -1.61
C ASN A 39 -2.98 -7.58 -0.97
N GLN A 40 -3.37 -6.78 0.03
CA GLN A 40 -4.64 -6.92 0.71
C GLN A 40 -5.83 -6.72 -0.26
N ALA A 41 -5.75 -5.76 -1.19
CA ALA A 41 -6.79 -5.56 -2.19
C ALA A 41 -6.94 -6.76 -3.14
N ILE A 42 -5.83 -7.40 -3.52
CA ILE A 42 -5.86 -8.62 -4.33
C ILE A 42 -6.46 -9.78 -3.52
N HIS A 43 -6.06 -9.96 -2.26
CA HIS A 43 -6.64 -10.97 -1.38
C HIS A 43 -8.15 -10.76 -1.13
N ARG A 44 -8.59 -9.51 -0.96
CA ARG A 44 -10.02 -9.18 -0.87
C ARG A 44 -10.73 -9.58 -2.15
N LYS A 45 -10.16 -9.29 -3.33
CA LYS A 45 -10.76 -9.72 -4.60
C LYS A 45 -10.83 -11.24 -4.72
N ILE A 46 -9.78 -11.97 -4.34
CA ILE A 46 -9.79 -13.45 -4.27
C ILE A 46 -10.96 -13.93 -3.41
N LYS A 47 -11.18 -13.29 -2.25
CA LYS A 47 -12.32 -13.60 -1.37
C LYS A 47 -13.66 -13.28 -2.04
N ASP A 48 -13.82 -12.10 -2.64
CA ASP A 48 -15.05 -11.66 -3.28
C ASP A 48 -15.46 -12.59 -4.44
N LEU A 49 -14.48 -13.16 -5.14
CA LEU A 49 -14.69 -14.11 -6.24
C LEU A 49 -14.96 -15.55 -5.74
N GLY A 50 -15.02 -15.79 -4.43
CA GLY A 50 -15.24 -17.13 -3.86
C GLY A 50 -14.04 -18.07 -3.95
N LEU A 51 -12.86 -17.58 -4.34
CA LEU A 51 -11.65 -18.38 -4.62
C LEU A 51 -10.86 -18.75 -3.34
N VAL A 52 -11.41 -18.52 -2.14
CA VAL A 52 -10.69 -18.73 -0.88
C VAL A 52 -10.28 -20.18 -0.70
N ASN A 53 -11.17 -21.13 -0.98
CA ASN A 53 -10.88 -22.55 -0.81
C ASN A 53 -9.78 -23.01 -1.77
N ASP A 54 -9.83 -22.59 -3.04
CA ASP A 54 -8.79 -22.88 -4.03
C ASP A 54 -7.46 -22.25 -3.62
N TYR A 55 -7.47 -20.98 -3.20
CA TYR A 55 -6.26 -20.30 -2.74
C TYR A 55 -5.59 -21.02 -1.54
N LEU A 56 -6.37 -21.60 -0.64
CA LEU A 56 -5.84 -22.29 0.54
C LEU A 56 -5.33 -23.71 0.22
N HIS A 57 -6.06 -24.46 -0.61
CA HIS A 57 -5.84 -25.90 -0.78
C HIS A 57 -5.26 -26.30 -2.14
N ASN A 58 -5.21 -25.40 -3.12
CA ASN A 58 -4.61 -25.63 -4.44
C ASN A 58 -3.33 -24.81 -4.59
N GLU A 59 -2.18 -25.49 -4.53
CA GLU A 59 -0.86 -24.86 -4.61
C GLU A 59 -0.63 -24.11 -5.93
N THR A 60 -1.04 -24.68 -7.06
CA THR A 60 -0.92 -24.03 -8.37
C THR A 60 -1.69 -22.72 -8.42
N ILE A 61 -2.93 -22.71 -7.94
CA ILE A 61 -3.76 -21.48 -7.88
C ILE A 61 -3.14 -20.45 -6.95
N ARG A 62 -2.72 -20.90 -5.76
CA ARG A 62 -2.06 -20.02 -4.78
C ARG A 62 -0.81 -19.35 -5.35
N ASP A 63 0.02 -20.11 -6.06
CA ASP A 63 1.25 -19.61 -6.65
C ASP A 63 0.98 -18.68 -7.83
N GLN A 64 -0.02 -18.96 -8.66
CA GLN A 64 -0.46 -18.04 -9.71
C GLN A 64 -0.99 -16.71 -9.14
N CYS A 65 -1.79 -16.76 -8.06
CA CYS A 65 -2.21 -15.54 -7.35
C CYS A 65 -1.00 -14.77 -6.78
N ARG A 66 0.01 -15.48 -6.25
CA ARG A 66 1.24 -14.86 -5.76
C ARG A 66 2.08 -14.27 -6.90
N GLN A 67 2.18 -14.93 -8.05
CA GLN A 67 2.87 -14.40 -9.23
C GLN A 67 2.29 -13.05 -9.66
N LEU A 68 0.97 -12.91 -9.62
CA LEU A 68 0.29 -11.65 -9.88
C LEU A 68 0.70 -10.56 -8.87
N MET A 69 0.79 -10.89 -7.58
CA MET A 69 1.29 -9.97 -6.54
C MET A 69 2.77 -9.62 -6.75
N THR A 70 3.60 -10.56 -7.21
CA THR A 70 5.03 -10.31 -7.44
C THR A 70 5.33 -9.33 -8.58
N LEU A 71 4.36 -9.02 -9.45
CA LEU A 71 4.52 -7.97 -10.47
C LEU A 71 4.92 -6.64 -9.85
N SER A 72 4.48 -6.37 -8.62
CA SER A 72 4.88 -5.16 -7.89
C SER A 72 6.36 -5.12 -7.55
N LEU A 73 7.08 -6.24 -7.61
CA LEU A 73 8.50 -6.34 -7.26
C LEU A 73 9.41 -6.37 -8.49
N MET A 74 8.84 -6.40 -9.69
CA MET A 74 9.59 -6.48 -10.94
C MET A 74 9.97 -5.09 -11.44
N SER A 75 11.00 -5.01 -12.28
CA SER A 75 11.31 -3.77 -13.00
C SER A 75 10.06 -3.29 -13.74
N ILE A 76 9.76 -1.98 -13.65
CA ILE A 76 8.56 -1.39 -14.25
C ILE A 76 8.44 -1.74 -15.73
N ASN A 77 9.57 -1.74 -16.46
CA ASN A 77 9.62 -2.04 -17.88
C ASN A 77 9.27 -3.51 -18.21
N ALA A 78 9.37 -4.41 -17.23
CA ALA A 78 9.03 -5.83 -17.40
C ALA A 78 7.59 -6.17 -16.99
N VAL A 79 6.90 -5.27 -16.27
CA VAL A 79 5.56 -5.53 -15.70
C VAL A 79 4.54 -5.87 -16.78
N GLU A 80 4.46 -5.07 -17.85
CA GLU A 80 3.49 -5.28 -18.94
C GLU A 80 3.68 -6.63 -19.61
N ASN A 81 4.91 -6.91 -20.06
CA ASN A 81 5.25 -8.18 -20.72
C ASN A 81 4.99 -9.39 -19.81
N GLN A 82 5.32 -9.28 -18.53
CA GLN A 82 5.07 -10.36 -17.59
C GLN A 82 3.58 -10.55 -17.32
N PHE A 83 2.80 -9.46 -17.20
CA PHE A 83 1.36 -9.54 -17.05
C PHE A 83 0.71 -10.24 -18.25
N GLN A 84 1.10 -9.88 -19.47
CA GLN A 84 0.64 -10.56 -20.70
C GLN A 84 0.97 -12.05 -20.70
N ARG A 85 2.18 -12.43 -20.26
CA ARG A 85 2.55 -13.84 -20.09
C ARG A 85 1.67 -14.56 -19.06
N LEU A 86 1.36 -13.91 -17.94
CA LEU A 86 0.47 -14.49 -16.93
C LEU A 86 -0.94 -14.74 -17.48
N GLN A 87 -1.44 -13.86 -18.35
CA GLN A 87 -2.75 -14.05 -18.99
C GLN A 87 -2.84 -15.30 -19.87
N THR A 88 -1.71 -15.82 -20.39
CA THR A 88 -1.70 -17.02 -21.23
C THR A 88 -1.48 -18.32 -20.46
N ILE A 89 -0.83 -18.26 -19.28
CA ILE A 89 -0.45 -19.45 -18.50
C ILE A 89 -1.31 -19.68 -17.25
N MET A 90 -2.00 -18.65 -16.76
CA MET A 90 -2.83 -18.79 -15.55
C MET A 90 -4.08 -19.62 -15.82
N SER A 91 -4.54 -20.33 -14.80
CA SER A 91 -5.75 -21.14 -14.88
C SER A 91 -6.98 -20.29 -15.22
N THR A 92 -7.90 -20.84 -16.01
CA THR A 92 -9.14 -20.17 -16.44
C THR A 92 -10.05 -19.81 -15.25
N SER A 93 -9.96 -20.53 -14.12
CA SER A 93 -10.64 -20.17 -12.87
C SER A 93 -10.18 -18.82 -12.29
N LEU A 94 -9.04 -18.28 -12.73
CA LEU A 94 -8.51 -16.98 -12.32
C LEU A 94 -8.80 -15.86 -13.32
N SER A 95 -9.59 -16.10 -14.38
CA SER A 95 -9.88 -15.11 -15.42
C SER A 95 -10.49 -13.82 -14.86
N ASP A 96 -11.43 -13.90 -13.92
CA ASP A 96 -12.03 -12.70 -13.30
C ASP A 96 -11.04 -11.93 -12.42
N LEU A 97 -10.11 -12.63 -11.77
CA LEU A 97 -9.04 -12.00 -11.00
C LEU A 97 -8.06 -11.26 -11.92
N LEU A 98 -7.70 -11.87 -13.05
CA LEU A 98 -6.87 -11.24 -14.08
C LEU A 98 -7.55 -10.01 -14.68
N LEU A 99 -8.84 -10.11 -14.98
CA LEU A 99 -9.64 -9.00 -15.51
C LEU A 99 -9.67 -7.84 -14.51
N TYR A 100 -9.96 -8.14 -13.24
CA TYR A 100 -9.87 -7.15 -12.17
C TYR A 100 -8.49 -6.51 -12.11
N PHE A 101 -7.41 -7.30 -12.13
CA PHE A 101 -6.06 -6.77 -12.03
C PHE A 101 -5.72 -5.83 -13.19
N LYS A 102 -6.11 -6.21 -14.41
CA LYS A 102 -5.96 -5.38 -15.61
C LYS A 102 -6.63 -4.01 -15.43
N HIS A 103 -7.90 -4.00 -15.05
CA HIS A 103 -8.65 -2.74 -14.93
C HIS A 103 -8.24 -1.91 -13.72
N GLN A 104 -7.93 -2.53 -12.59
CA GLN A 104 -7.65 -1.81 -11.35
C GLN A 104 -6.19 -1.33 -11.25
N TRP A 105 -5.23 -2.15 -11.68
CA TRP A 105 -3.81 -1.91 -11.42
C TRP A 105 -3.02 -1.59 -12.69
N MET A 106 -3.29 -2.26 -13.79
CA MET A 106 -2.57 -1.99 -15.05
C MET A 106 -3.09 -0.73 -15.74
N HIS A 107 -4.42 -0.58 -15.84
CA HIS A 107 -5.09 0.49 -16.60
C HIS A 107 -5.96 1.39 -15.69
N GLY A 108 -5.81 1.28 -14.37
CA GLY A 108 -6.61 2.02 -13.40
C GLY A 108 -6.11 3.45 -13.15
N VAL A 109 -6.77 4.13 -12.23
CA VAL A 109 -6.41 5.50 -11.81
C VAL A 109 -5.06 5.53 -11.09
N VAL A 110 -4.71 4.44 -10.40
CA VAL A 110 -3.43 4.34 -9.66
C VAL A 110 -2.31 3.97 -10.64
N PRO A 111 -1.31 4.83 -10.85
CA PRO A 111 -0.24 4.57 -11.80
C PRO A 111 0.67 3.40 -11.37
N ILE A 112 1.24 2.67 -12.34
CA ILE A 112 2.16 1.54 -12.08
C ILE A 112 3.30 1.91 -11.14
N ARG A 113 3.91 3.09 -11.32
CA ARG A 113 4.99 3.59 -10.45
C ARG A 113 4.62 3.59 -8.96
N MET A 114 3.34 3.79 -8.64
CA MET A 114 2.87 3.96 -7.27
C MET A 114 2.69 2.62 -6.56
N TRP A 115 2.25 1.58 -7.26
CA TRP A 115 2.13 0.22 -6.69
C TRP A 115 3.32 -0.69 -7.01
N ASN A 116 4.30 -0.22 -7.78
CA ASN A 116 5.57 -0.91 -7.98
C ASN A 116 6.58 -0.54 -6.87
N PHE A 117 7.22 -1.55 -6.31
CA PHE A 117 8.15 -1.54 -5.18
C PHE A 117 9.54 -2.09 -5.55
N HIS A 118 9.83 -2.21 -6.84
CA HIS A 118 11.16 -2.54 -7.32
C HIS A 118 12.16 -1.48 -6.81
N ASN A 119 13.24 -1.93 -6.17
CA ASN A 119 14.23 -1.07 -5.50
C ASN A 119 13.70 -0.17 -4.36
N VAL A 120 12.53 -0.47 -3.79
CA VAL A 120 12.04 0.21 -2.58
C VAL A 120 12.43 -0.60 -1.34
N ASN A 121 13.27 -0.01 -0.48
CA ASN A 121 13.79 -0.66 0.75
C ASN A 121 12.80 -0.65 1.93
N HIS A 122 11.81 0.25 1.93
CA HIS A 122 10.79 0.36 2.99
C HIS A 122 9.48 -0.33 2.59
N ARG A 123 9.52 -1.66 2.59
CA ARG A 123 8.37 -2.54 2.21
C ARG A 123 7.47 -2.91 3.39
N THR A 124 7.89 -2.61 4.62
CA THR A 124 7.14 -2.98 5.84
C THR A 124 6.58 -1.74 6.52
N ASN A 125 5.36 -1.86 7.03
CA ASN A 125 4.62 -0.82 7.75
C ASN A 125 4.94 -0.77 9.25
N LYS A 126 5.93 -1.54 9.72
CA LYS A 126 6.29 -1.72 11.14
C LYS A 126 6.42 -0.39 11.88
N THR A 127 7.04 0.63 11.28
CA THR A 127 7.22 1.94 11.92
C THR A 127 5.89 2.65 12.13
N SER A 128 5.00 2.65 11.13
CA SER A 128 3.67 3.25 11.26
C SER A 128 2.78 2.47 12.21
N GLU A 129 2.83 1.13 12.19
CA GLU A 129 2.11 0.29 13.13
C GLU A 129 2.60 0.49 14.57
N ALA A 130 3.92 0.56 14.78
CA ALA A 130 4.50 0.83 16.08
C ALA A 130 4.11 2.23 16.60
N TYR A 131 4.08 3.24 15.73
CA TYR A 131 3.57 4.56 16.07
C TYR A 131 2.10 4.50 16.46
N ASN A 132 1.24 3.90 15.63
CA ASN A 132 -0.20 3.79 15.88
C ASN A 132 -0.48 3.03 17.17
N LEU A 133 0.24 1.93 17.43
CA LEU A 133 0.13 1.17 18.66
C LEU A 133 0.52 2.03 19.87
N ARG A 134 1.68 2.71 19.83
CA ARG A 134 2.11 3.60 20.91
C ARG A 134 1.09 4.70 21.16
N PHE A 135 0.60 5.32 20.09
CA PHE A 135 -0.37 6.41 20.16
C PHE A 135 -1.69 5.92 20.77
N ALA A 136 -2.21 4.76 20.34
CA ALA A 136 -3.39 4.13 20.92
C ALA A 136 -3.21 3.78 22.40
N THR A 137 -2.04 3.23 22.77
CA THR A 137 -1.69 2.95 24.17
C THR A 137 -1.68 4.24 25.00
N ARG A 138 -1.12 5.35 24.47
CA ARG A 138 -1.12 6.64 25.16
C ARG A 138 -2.52 7.25 25.31
N LEU A 139 -3.40 7.07 24.32
CA LEU A 139 -4.82 7.47 24.44
C LEU A 139 -5.55 6.71 25.54
N SER A 140 -5.11 5.48 25.86
CA SER A 140 -5.66 4.64 26.94
C SER A 140 -7.18 4.40 26.85
N ARG A 141 -7.81 4.70 25.70
CA ARG A 141 -9.25 4.62 25.47
C ARG A 141 -9.51 4.27 24.00
N LYS A 142 -10.43 3.35 23.77
CA LYS A 142 -10.85 2.93 22.42
C LYS A 142 -11.63 4.03 21.68
N HIS A 143 -12.39 4.84 22.43
CA HIS A 143 -13.20 5.94 21.91
C HIS A 143 -12.92 7.23 22.72
N PRO A 144 -11.78 7.90 22.47
CA PRO A 144 -11.45 9.15 23.14
C PRO A 144 -12.36 10.28 22.66
N ASN A 145 -12.67 11.24 23.53
CA ASN A 145 -13.29 12.48 23.09
C ASN A 145 -12.27 13.35 22.33
N ILE A 146 -12.79 14.30 21.56
CA ILE A 146 -11.96 15.17 20.70
C ILE A 146 -10.90 15.96 21.49
N TRP A 147 -11.20 16.37 22.72
CA TRP A 147 -10.26 17.13 23.55
C TRP A 147 -9.06 16.30 23.98
N SER A 148 -9.30 15.08 24.47
CA SER A 148 -8.23 14.15 24.86
C SER A 148 -7.36 13.79 23.65
N PHE A 149 -7.95 13.68 22.47
CA PHE A 149 -7.21 13.44 21.23
C PHE A 149 -6.33 14.64 20.84
N ILE A 150 -6.86 15.86 20.83
CA ILE A 150 -6.12 17.09 20.53
C ILE A 150 -4.95 17.27 21.52
N GLN A 151 -5.21 17.10 22.81
CA GLN A 151 -4.18 17.21 23.85
C GLN A 151 -3.04 16.21 23.63
N LEU A 152 -3.35 14.96 23.24
CA LEU A 152 -2.31 14.00 22.95
C LEU A 152 -1.49 14.41 21.72
N ILE A 153 -2.12 14.85 20.64
CA ILE A 153 -1.42 15.30 19.43
C ILE A 153 -0.44 16.44 19.75
N GLN A 154 -0.89 17.43 20.52
CA GLN A 154 -0.03 18.54 20.94
C GLN A 154 1.17 18.03 21.76
N SER A 155 0.95 17.09 22.67
CA SER A 155 2.04 16.50 23.46
C SER A 155 3.01 15.65 22.64
N GLU A 156 2.54 14.98 21.57
CA GLU A 156 3.41 14.26 20.64
C GLU A 156 4.24 15.24 19.81
N HIS A 157 3.65 16.34 19.33
CA HIS A 157 4.35 17.37 18.56
C HIS A 157 5.55 17.95 19.34
N ILE A 158 5.33 18.39 20.58
CA ILE A 158 6.38 18.92 21.46
C ILE A 158 7.52 17.90 21.62
N ARG A 159 7.17 16.62 21.82
CA ARG A 159 8.15 15.55 22.01
C ARG A 159 9.04 15.34 20.79
N PHE A 160 8.53 15.49 19.57
CA PHE A 160 9.32 15.34 18.36
C PHE A 160 10.24 16.54 18.10
N GLU A 161 9.85 17.75 18.49
CA GLU A 161 10.72 18.91 18.39
C GLU A 161 11.96 18.79 19.30
N HIS A 162 11.81 18.26 20.52
CA HIS A 162 12.92 18.07 21.46
C HIS A 162 13.91 16.95 21.11
N ILE A 163 13.50 15.95 20.31
CA ILE A 163 14.41 14.87 19.85
C ILE A 163 15.25 15.33 18.64
N SER A 164 14.87 16.45 18.01
CA SER A 164 15.44 16.93 16.75
C SER A 164 16.40 18.12 16.92
N ALA A 165 16.68 18.50 18.18
CA ALA A 165 17.59 19.55 18.62
C ALA A 165 18.86 18.93 19.21
#